data_AF-A0A946H4Q0-F1
#
_entry.id   AF-A0A946H4Q0-F1
#
_cell.length_a   1.000
_cell.length_b   1.000
_cell.length_c   1.000
_cell.angle_alpha   90.00
_cell.angle_beta   90.00
_cell.angle_gamma   90.00
#
_symmetry.space_group_name_H-M   'P 1'
#
loop_
_entity.id
_entity.type
_entity.pdbx_description
1 polymer ?
#
loop_
_entity_poly.entity_id
_entity_poly.type
_entity_poly.pdbx_seq_one_letter_code
_entity_poly.pdbx_strand_id
1 'polypeptide(L)'
;MATQGIGVSVPRREDRRFITGQGRYVGDLVTPGTLHAFILRSPYAHAGITIEDIGEAQRQPGVVAVLTGADMVADGLGVLPLQWDIQSTDGATLWKPPMFAMATDTARFVGHPVAVVIAESDANARDAAERIVVDFDERPAAATLETAMQPGAPSVWG
;
A
#
# COMPACT_ATOMS: atom_id res chain seq x y z
N MET A 1 21.29 12.08 44.69
CA MET A 1 21.38 12.53 43.29
C MET A 1 20.02 13.06 42.85
N ALA A 2 19.97 14.03 41.95
CA ALA A 2 18.71 14.55 41.42
C ALA A 2 17.94 13.43 40.68
N THR A 3 16.63 13.36 40.87
CA THR A 3 15.75 12.32 40.29
C THR A 3 15.01 12.80 39.04
N GLN A 4 15.19 14.06 38.64
CA GLN A 4 14.66 14.70 37.43
C GLN A 4 15.59 15.84 37.00
N GLY A 5 15.56 16.21 35.71
CA GLY A 5 16.30 17.35 35.17
C GLY A 5 17.10 17.03 33.89
N ILE A 6 17.61 18.07 33.24
CA ILE A 6 18.48 17.95 32.05
C ILE A 6 19.80 17.29 32.46
N GLY A 7 20.23 16.28 31.70
CA GLY A 7 21.48 15.55 31.95
C GLY A 7 21.39 14.44 33.01
N VAL A 8 20.22 14.22 33.63
CA VAL A 8 19.99 13.13 34.57
C VAL A 8 19.50 11.88 33.82
N SER A 9 20.12 10.73 34.09
CA SER A 9 19.64 9.44 33.59
C SER A 9 18.44 8.96 34.42
N VAL A 10 17.24 9.34 33.99
CA VAL A 10 15.98 8.94 34.63
C VAL A 10 15.32 7.78 33.88
N PRO A 11 14.63 6.84 34.57
CA PRO A 11 13.82 5.83 33.91
C PRO A 11 12.73 6.45 33.03
N ARG A 12 12.36 5.78 31.93
CA ARG A 12 11.35 6.30 31.01
C ARG A 12 9.97 6.29 31.66
N ARG A 13 9.15 7.30 31.36
CA ARG A 13 7.78 7.41 31.91
C ARG A 13 6.83 6.40 31.29
N GLU A 14 7.10 6.04 30.04
CA GLU A 14 6.26 5.21 29.19
C GLU A 14 6.42 3.71 29.49
N ASP A 15 7.53 3.31 30.13
CA ASP A 15 7.89 1.91 30.35
C ASP A 15 6.74 1.14 31.00
N ARG A 16 6.13 1.72 32.04
CA ARG A 16 5.06 1.04 32.79
C ARG A 16 3.95 0.54 31.89
N ARG A 17 3.45 1.34 30.95
CA ARG A 17 2.34 0.90 30.08
C ARG A 17 2.80 -0.13 29.05
N PHE A 18 4.03 -0.02 28.55
CA PHE A 18 4.53 -0.92 27.52
C PHE A 18 4.90 -2.30 28.09
N ILE A 19 5.57 -2.36 29.23
CA ILE A 19 6.00 -3.63 29.84
C ILE A 19 4.84 -4.40 30.52
N THR A 20 3.66 -3.78 30.62
CA THR A 20 2.47 -4.40 31.22
C THR A 20 1.37 -4.69 30.19
N GLY A 21 1.65 -4.52 28.89
CA GLY A 21 0.65 -4.72 27.83
C GLY A 21 -0.50 -3.70 27.86
N GLN A 22 -0.32 -2.56 28.54
CA GLN A 22 -1.27 -1.44 28.62
C GLN A 22 -0.95 -0.33 27.62
N GLY A 23 -0.01 -0.58 26.70
CA GLY A 23 0.15 0.25 25.50
C GLY A 23 -1.10 0.16 24.64
N ARG A 24 -1.42 1.22 23.91
CA ARG A 24 -2.50 1.22 22.92
C ARG A 24 -1.94 1.66 21.58
N TYR A 25 -1.98 0.76 20.62
CA TYR A 25 -1.61 0.95 19.23
C TYR A 25 -2.86 0.94 18.35
N VAL A 26 -2.72 1.28 17.07
CA VAL A 26 -3.85 1.33 16.13
C VAL A 26 -4.57 -0.02 16.05
N GLY A 27 -3.82 -1.14 16.07
CA GLY A 27 -4.39 -2.49 16.02
C GLY A 27 -5.15 -2.91 17.29
N ASP A 28 -4.99 -2.19 18.41
CA ASP A 28 -5.74 -2.47 19.65
C ASP A 28 -7.09 -1.73 19.69
N LEU A 29 -7.36 -0.89 18.70
CA LEU A 29 -8.59 -0.13 18.62
C LEU A 29 -9.71 -1.00 18.05
N VAL A 30 -10.72 -1.29 18.86
CA VAL A 30 -11.95 -1.96 18.43
C VAL A 30 -13.12 -1.04 18.74
N THR A 31 -13.84 -0.60 17.70
CA THR A 31 -15.10 0.15 17.84
C THR A 31 -16.25 -0.61 17.21
N PRO A 32 -17.50 -0.44 17.70
CA PRO A 32 -18.67 -1.05 17.08
C PRO A 32 -18.75 -0.72 15.59
N GLY A 33 -18.93 -1.74 14.75
CA GLY A 33 -19.01 -1.57 13.29
C GLY A 33 -17.65 -1.41 12.58
N THR A 34 -16.52 -1.68 13.25
CA THR A 34 -15.22 -1.73 12.57
C THR A 34 -15.22 -2.83 11.50
N LEU A 35 -14.81 -2.45 10.28
CA LEU A 35 -14.51 -3.37 9.18
C LEU A 35 -13.00 -3.51 8.99
N HIS A 36 -12.59 -4.56 8.32
CA HIS A 36 -11.20 -4.90 8.04
C HIS A 36 -10.93 -4.79 6.55
N ALA A 37 -9.83 -4.14 6.19
CA ALA A 37 -9.39 -4.01 4.81
C ALA A 37 -8.18 -4.91 4.57
N PHE A 38 -8.26 -5.78 3.57
CA PHE A 38 -7.13 -6.52 3.04
C PHE A 38 -6.78 -6.01 1.65
N ILE A 39 -5.50 -5.74 1.41
CA ILE A 39 -5.02 -5.22 0.13
C ILE A 39 -4.38 -6.37 -0.64
N LEU A 40 -4.99 -6.73 -1.77
CA LEU A 40 -4.39 -7.64 -2.74
C LEU A 40 -3.27 -6.89 -3.48
N ARG A 41 -2.11 -7.53 -3.61
CA ARG A 41 -0.89 -6.90 -4.13
C ARG A 41 -0.30 -7.71 -5.28
N SER A 42 0.30 -6.99 -6.22
CA SER A 42 1.04 -7.60 -7.34
C SER A 42 2.23 -8.41 -6.83
N PRO A 43 2.42 -9.67 -7.27
CA PRO A 43 3.66 -10.42 -7.03
C PRO A 43 4.78 -10.02 -8.01
N TYR A 44 4.47 -9.27 -9.07
CA TYR A 44 5.40 -8.92 -10.14
C TYR A 44 6.05 -7.54 -9.94
N ALA A 45 7.31 -7.42 -10.36
CA ALA A 45 8.07 -6.18 -10.33
C ALA A 45 7.63 -5.18 -11.41
N HIS A 46 7.17 -5.68 -12.56
CA HIS A 46 6.59 -4.88 -13.62
C HIS A 46 5.62 -5.77 -14.41
N ALA A 47 4.35 -5.39 -14.49
CA ALA A 47 3.36 -6.15 -15.25
C ALA A 47 2.19 -5.27 -15.67
N GLY A 48 1.60 -5.53 -16.84
CA GLY A 48 0.23 -5.08 -17.12
C GLY A 48 -0.75 -5.81 -16.19
N ILE A 49 -1.84 -5.16 -15.79
CA ILE A 49 -2.86 -5.75 -14.92
C ILE A 49 -4.23 -5.66 -15.58
N THR A 50 -4.96 -6.77 -15.56
CA THR A 50 -6.40 -6.81 -15.83
C THR A 50 -7.10 -7.52 -14.67
N ILE A 51 -8.14 -6.89 -14.11
CA ILE A 51 -9.04 -7.57 -13.17
C ILE A 51 -10.09 -8.31 -14.00
N GLU A 52 -10.05 -9.64 -13.98
CA GLU A 52 -10.94 -10.49 -14.76
C GLU A 52 -12.27 -10.76 -14.04
N ASP A 53 -12.20 -11.08 -12.74
CA ASP A 53 -13.40 -11.34 -11.92
C ASP A 53 -13.18 -10.93 -10.46
N ILE A 54 -14.18 -10.22 -9.91
CA ILE A 54 -14.30 -9.91 -8.48
C ILE A 54 -15.58 -10.50 -7.87
N GLY A 55 -16.44 -11.12 -8.69
CA GLY A 55 -17.76 -11.56 -8.28
C GLY A 55 -17.73 -12.65 -7.22
N GLU A 56 -16.81 -13.63 -7.32
CA GLU A 56 -16.67 -14.66 -6.28
C GLU A 56 -16.26 -14.03 -4.94
N ALA A 57 -15.29 -13.10 -4.96
CA ALA A 57 -14.86 -12.36 -3.77
C ALA A 57 -16.01 -11.56 -3.14
N GLN A 58 -16.78 -10.83 -3.95
CA GLN A 58 -17.93 -10.03 -3.48
C GLN A 58 -19.03 -10.87 -2.82
N ARG A 59 -19.18 -12.15 -3.20
CA ARG A 59 -20.21 -13.05 -2.64
C ARG A 59 -19.74 -13.81 -1.40
N GLN A 60 -18.49 -13.66 -0.98
CA GLN A 60 -18.00 -14.34 0.22
C GLN A 60 -18.70 -13.79 1.49
N PRO A 61 -18.96 -14.64 2.50
CA PRO A 61 -19.60 -14.22 3.73
C PRO A 61 -18.87 -13.05 4.43
N GLY A 62 -19.64 -12.04 4.85
CA GLY A 62 -19.12 -10.88 5.58
C GLY A 62 -18.28 -9.91 4.75
N VAL A 63 -18.16 -10.10 3.42
CA VAL A 63 -17.59 -9.09 2.53
C VAL A 63 -18.58 -7.95 2.35
N VAL A 64 -18.10 -6.72 2.54
CA VAL A 64 -18.87 -5.49 2.41
C VAL A 64 -18.60 -4.81 1.07
N ALA A 65 -17.34 -4.80 0.62
CA ALA A 65 -16.94 -4.25 -0.66
C ALA A 65 -15.66 -4.89 -1.20
N VAL A 66 -15.52 -4.91 -2.52
CA VAL A 66 -14.26 -5.16 -3.23
C VAL A 66 -14.08 -3.98 -4.17
N LEU A 67 -12.99 -3.23 -4.01
CA LEU A 67 -12.68 -2.03 -4.78
C LEU A 67 -11.36 -2.21 -5.53
N THR A 68 -11.29 -1.65 -6.72
CA THR A 68 -10.16 -1.77 -7.66
C THR A 68 -9.67 -0.39 -8.09
N GLY A 69 -8.58 -0.36 -8.86
CA GLY A 69 -8.14 0.88 -9.51
C GLY A 69 -9.20 1.51 -10.42
N ALA A 70 -10.10 0.71 -11.00
CA ALA A 70 -11.18 1.21 -11.87
C ALA A 70 -12.21 2.03 -11.08
N ASP A 71 -12.59 1.58 -9.88
CA ASP A 71 -13.53 2.30 -9.01
C ASP A 71 -12.95 3.66 -8.60
N MET A 72 -11.66 3.67 -8.24
CA MET A 72 -10.92 4.90 -7.89
C MET A 72 -10.90 5.91 -9.07
N VAL A 73 -10.71 5.43 -10.30
CA VAL A 73 -10.76 6.29 -11.51
C VAL A 73 -12.19 6.79 -11.76
N ALA A 74 -13.20 5.92 -11.61
CA ALA A 74 -14.60 6.27 -11.82
C ALA A 74 -15.09 7.34 -10.82
N ASP A 75 -14.61 7.28 -9.58
CA ASP A 75 -14.88 8.27 -8.53
C ASP A 75 -14.08 9.57 -8.70
N GLY A 76 -13.21 9.65 -9.71
CA GLY A 76 -12.37 10.82 -9.97
C GLY A 76 -11.28 11.05 -8.92
N LEU A 77 -10.87 9.99 -8.21
CA LEU A 77 -9.76 10.07 -7.28
C LEU A 77 -8.45 10.26 -8.04
N GLY A 78 -7.74 11.35 -7.72
CA GLY A 78 -6.47 11.67 -8.32
C GLY A 78 -5.30 10.86 -7.76
N VAL A 79 -4.11 11.23 -8.21
CA VAL A 79 -2.85 10.66 -7.71
C VAL A 79 -2.56 11.13 -6.27
N LEU A 80 -1.86 10.31 -5.51
CA LEU A 80 -1.36 10.66 -4.18
C LEU A 80 -0.41 11.86 -4.28
N PRO A 81 -0.66 12.95 -3.53
CA PRO A 81 0.14 14.16 -3.67
C PRO A 81 1.53 13.97 -3.06
N LEU A 82 2.58 14.15 -3.88
CA LEU A 82 3.95 14.27 -3.40
C LEU A 82 4.30 15.76 -3.18
N GLN A 83 4.26 16.18 -1.91
CA GLN A 83 4.45 17.58 -1.51
C GLN A 83 5.92 18.06 -1.52
N TRP A 84 6.88 17.17 -1.75
CA TRP A 84 8.29 17.55 -1.82
C TRP A 84 8.68 18.07 -3.20
N ASP A 85 9.32 19.24 -3.21
CA ASP A 85 9.92 19.88 -4.39
C ASP A 85 11.44 19.98 -4.18
N ILE A 86 12.13 18.88 -4.50
CA ILE A 86 13.58 18.79 -4.39
C ILE A 86 14.19 19.25 -5.72
N GLN A 87 15.15 20.17 -5.65
CA GLN A 87 15.98 20.55 -6.79
C GLN A 87 17.25 19.69 -6.77
N SER A 88 17.53 19.05 -7.89
CA SER A 88 18.79 18.33 -8.12
C SER A 88 19.94 19.33 -8.27
N THR A 89 21.18 18.85 -8.08
CA THR A 89 22.40 19.68 -8.17
C THR A 89 22.63 20.28 -9.55
N ASP A 90 22.03 19.68 -10.58
CA ASP A 90 22.04 20.15 -11.97
C ASP A 90 20.88 21.13 -12.29
N GLY A 91 20.07 21.49 -11.29
CA GLY A 91 18.92 22.40 -11.45
C GLY A 91 17.65 21.74 -11.97
N ALA A 92 17.63 20.42 -12.17
CA ALA A 92 16.40 19.71 -12.52
C ALA A 92 15.46 19.61 -11.31
N THR A 93 14.17 19.81 -11.54
CA THR A 93 13.14 19.58 -10.52
C THR A 93 12.82 18.10 -10.42
N LEU A 94 12.59 17.60 -9.20
CA LEU A 94 12.13 16.23 -8.95
C LEU A 94 10.94 15.88 -9.86
N TRP A 95 11.13 14.88 -10.71
CA TRP A 95 10.04 14.33 -11.50
C TRP A 95 9.09 13.54 -10.59
N LYS A 96 7.78 13.78 -10.75
CA LYS A 96 6.72 13.20 -9.91
C LYS A 96 5.84 12.29 -10.76
N PRO A 97 6.02 10.96 -10.71
CA PRO A 97 5.14 10.05 -11.44
C PRO A 97 3.70 10.13 -10.92
N PRO A 98 2.70 9.82 -11.76
CA PRO A 98 1.32 9.68 -11.31
C PRO A 98 1.18 8.43 -10.42
N MET A 99 1.32 8.61 -9.10
CA MET A 99 1.21 7.54 -8.12
C MET A 99 -0.22 7.41 -7.62
N PHE A 100 -0.97 6.46 -8.15
CA PHE A 100 -2.30 6.14 -7.64
C PHE A 100 -2.23 5.25 -6.37
N ALA A 101 -3.31 5.23 -5.58
CA ALA A 101 -3.37 4.39 -4.37
C ALA A 101 -3.41 2.89 -4.68
N MET A 102 -3.97 2.54 -5.84
CA MET A 102 -3.97 1.20 -6.42
C MET A 102 -3.58 1.27 -7.89
N ALA A 103 -3.02 0.19 -8.42
CA ALA A 103 -2.72 0.05 -9.83
C ALA A 103 -4.02 0.12 -10.65
N THR A 104 -3.99 0.89 -11.74
CA THR A 104 -5.09 0.98 -12.70
C THR A 104 -4.88 0.00 -13.85
N ASP A 105 -3.72 0.09 -14.51
CA ASP A 105 -3.38 -0.69 -15.71
C ASP A 105 -2.06 -1.46 -15.58
N THR A 106 -1.19 -1.05 -14.65
CA THR A 106 0.21 -1.52 -14.58
C THR A 106 0.70 -1.61 -13.14
N ALA A 107 1.18 -2.80 -12.76
CA ALA A 107 2.01 -3.03 -11.59
C ALA A 107 3.43 -2.55 -11.88
N ARG A 108 3.98 -1.69 -11.03
CA ARG A 108 5.29 -1.06 -11.24
C ARG A 108 6.35 -1.48 -10.23
N PHE A 109 5.96 -2.31 -9.25
CA PHE A 109 6.84 -2.88 -8.25
C PHE A 109 6.15 -4.06 -7.56
N VAL A 110 6.95 -4.96 -6.98
CA VAL A 110 6.44 -6.06 -6.15
C VAL A 110 5.73 -5.45 -4.95
N GLY A 111 4.49 -5.86 -4.71
CA GLY A 111 3.68 -5.31 -3.64
C GLY A 111 2.78 -4.13 -4.04
N HIS A 112 2.77 -3.70 -5.31
CA HIS A 112 1.89 -2.64 -5.79
C HIS A 112 0.42 -3.05 -5.53
N PRO A 113 -0.39 -2.24 -4.81
CA PRO A 113 -1.80 -2.57 -4.54
C PRO A 113 -2.59 -2.72 -5.83
N VAL A 114 -3.44 -3.74 -5.91
CA VAL A 114 -4.24 -4.06 -7.12
C VAL A 114 -5.73 -3.94 -6.82
N ALA A 115 -6.14 -4.43 -5.65
CA ALA A 115 -7.51 -4.31 -5.16
C ALA A 115 -7.51 -4.25 -3.63
N VAL A 116 -8.61 -3.79 -3.05
CA VAL A 116 -8.87 -3.84 -1.61
C VAL A 116 -10.20 -4.52 -1.35
N VAL A 117 -10.19 -5.48 -0.42
CA VAL A 117 -11.37 -6.16 0.09
C VAL A 117 -11.68 -5.61 1.47
N ILE A 118 -12.92 -5.17 1.69
CA ILE A 118 -13.42 -4.68 2.96
C ILE A 118 -14.43 -5.70 3.49
N ALA A 119 -14.22 -6.23 4.69
CA ALA A 119 -15.07 -7.25 5.30
C ALA A 119 -15.26 -7.06 6.80
N GLU A 120 -16.20 -7.81 7.39
CA GLU A 120 -16.51 -7.78 8.83
C GLU A 120 -15.37 -8.32 9.71
N SER A 121 -14.47 -9.13 9.14
CA SER A 121 -13.28 -9.66 9.84
C SER A 121 -12.04 -9.67 8.92
N ASP A 122 -10.84 -9.63 9.51
CA ASP A 122 -9.57 -9.76 8.77
C ASP A 122 -9.49 -11.10 8.02
N ALA A 123 -9.98 -12.18 8.61
CA ALA A 123 -10.02 -13.50 7.99
C ALA A 123 -10.91 -13.50 6.75
N ASN A 124 -12.13 -12.96 6.83
CA ASN A 124 -13.05 -12.89 5.70
C ASN A 124 -12.47 -12.02 4.56
N ALA A 125 -11.81 -10.91 4.90
CA ALA A 125 -11.18 -10.04 3.89
C ALA A 125 -10.06 -10.76 3.13
N ARG A 126 -9.22 -11.53 3.84
CA ARG A 126 -8.14 -12.34 3.24
C ARG A 126 -8.68 -13.47 2.38
N ASP A 127 -9.59 -14.28 2.92
CA ASP A 127 -10.17 -15.42 2.21
C ASP A 127 -10.88 -14.99 0.92
N ALA A 128 -11.54 -13.84 0.95
CA ALA A 128 -12.18 -13.27 -0.23
C ALA A 128 -11.20 -12.68 -1.25
N ALA A 129 -10.09 -12.10 -0.80
CA ALA A 129 -9.07 -11.56 -1.71
C ALA A 129 -8.42 -12.65 -2.58
N GLU A 130 -8.27 -13.87 -2.06
CA GLU A 130 -7.81 -15.05 -2.81
C GLU A 130 -8.79 -15.48 -3.92
N ARG A 131 -10.02 -14.92 -3.95
CA ARG A 131 -11.04 -15.21 -4.98
C ARG A 131 -11.09 -14.16 -6.09
N ILE A 132 -10.25 -13.13 -6.01
CA ILE A 132 -10.13 -12.15 -7.09
C ILE A 132 -9.24 -12.74 -8.17
N VAL A 133 -9.77 -12.81 -9.40
CA VAL A 133 -9.01 -13.28 -10.56
C VAL A 133 -8.35 -12.08 -11.22
N VAL A 134 -7.02 -12.07 -11.21
CA VAL A 134 -6.20 -11.01 -11.83
C VAL A 134 -5.30 -11.65 -12.87
N ASP A 135 -5.33 -11.10 -14.09
CA ASP A 135 -4.35 -11.43 -15.12
C ASP A 135 -3.17 -10.45 -15.05
N PHE A 136 -1.97 -11.01 -15.17
CA PHE A 136 -0.71 -10.26 -15.13
C PHE A 136 0.10 -10.55 -16.38
N ASP A 137 0.27 -9.53 -17.20
CA ASP A 137 1.20 -9.53 -18.33
C ASP A 137 2.58 -9.12 -17.83
N GLU A 138 3.40 -10.08 -17.37
CA GLU A 138 4.74 -9.81 -16.83
C GLU A 138 5.66 -9.16 -17.87
N ARG A 139 6.33 -8.07 -17.45
CA ARG A 139 7.23 -7.29 -18.29
C ARG A 139 8.63 -7.23 -17.68
N PRO A 140 9.66 -7.00 -18.50
CA PRO A 140 11.00 -6.75 -17.99
C PRO A 140 11.01 -5.60 -16.97
N ALA A 141 11.66 -5.80 -15.84
CA ALA A 141 11.84 -4.79 -14.80
C ALA A 141 13.26 -4.22 -14.82
N ALA A 142 13.42 -2.98 -14.33
CA ALA A 142 14.71 -2.35 -14.09
C ALA A 142 14.92 -2.21 -12.58
N ALA A 143 15.48 -3.24 -11.95
CA ALA A 143 15.58 -3.33 -10.49
C ALA A 143 16.80 -2.62 -9.88
N THR A 144 17.73 -2.14 -10.71
CA THR A 144 18.94 -1.43 -10.26
C THR A 144 19.17 -0.16 -11.06
N LEU A 145 19.97 0.76 -10.52
CA LEU A 145 20.34 1.98 -11.26
C LEU A 145 21.13 1.64 -12.52
N GLU A 146 22.05 0.68 -12.45
CA GLU A 146 22.88 0.27 -13.59
C GLU A 146 22.04 -0.27 -14.74
N THR A 147 21.00 -1.08 -14.44
CA THR A 147 20.07 -1.63 -15.44
C THR A 147 19.13 -0.57 -15.98
N ALA A 148 18.61 0.32 -15.13
CA ALA A 148 17.72 1.41 -15.52
C ALA A 148 18.40 2.46 -16.44
N MET A 149 19.72 2.63 -16.31
CA MET A 149 20.48 3.60 -17.11
C MET A 149 20.96 3.06 -18.47
N GLN A 150 20.74 1.78 -18.78
CA GLN A 150 21.17 1.23 -20.07
C GLN A 150 20.28 1.71 -21.23
N PRO A 151 20.84 1.88 -22.45
CA PRO A 151 20.03 2.08 -23.65
C PRO A 151 19.03 0.93 -23.83
N GLY A 152 17.76 1.26 -24.02
CA GLY A 152 16.68 0.26 -24.17
C GLY A 152 16.23 -0.39 -22.86
N ALA A 153 16.62 0.17 -21.70
CA ALA A 153 16.08 -0.27 -20.41
C ALA A 153 14.54 -0.22 -20.39
N PRO A 154 13.88 -1.13 -19.65
CA PRO A 154 12.43 -1.15 -19.57
C PRO A 154 11.87 0.17 -19.03
N SER A 155 10.94 0.78 -19.76
CA SER A 155 10.23 1.96 -19.27
C SER A 155 9.13 1.54 -18.30
N VAL A 156 9.34 1.82 -17.00
CA VAL A 156 8.35 1.55 -15.93
C VAL A 156 7.27 2.63 -15.89
N TRP A 157 7.61 3.83 -16.36
CA TRP A 157 6.76 5.01 -16.40
C TRP A 157 6.78 5.61 -17.80
N GLY A 158 6.21 4.85 -18.75
CA GLY A 158 5.96 5.30 -20.12
C GLY A 158 4.72 6.17 -20.24
#